data_AF-A0AAX1URG4-F1
#
_entry.id   AF-A0AAX1URG4-F1
#
_cell.length_a   1.000
_cell.length_b   1.000
_cell.length_c   1.000
_cell.angle_alpha   90.00
_cell.angle_beta   90.00
_cell.angle_gamma   90.00
#
_symmetry.space_group_name_H-M   'P 1'
#
loop_
_entity.id
_entity.type
_entity.pdbx_description
1 polymer ?
#
loop_
_entity_poly.entity_id
_entity_poly.type
_entity_poly.pdbx_seq_one_letter_code
_entity_poly.pdbx_strand_id
1 'polypeptide(L)'
;MRAPEDCHSMEDLRAMIDALDAKIVGLMAQRAGYIDRAAEIKTDVGLPARIDSRVEEVVRNVRVRAMAEGLDPALIETLWRILIDWSIAREEEVLGPDAPQEGTE
;
A
#
# COMPACT_ATOMS: atom_id res chain seq x y z
N MET A 1 0.74 10.13 21.36
CA MET A 1 1.98 9.32 21.45
C MET A 1 3.07 10.25 21.91
N ARG A 2 3.98 9.74 22.73
CA ARG A 2 5.13 10.51 23.19
C ARG A 2 6.12 10.70 22.04
N ALA A 3 6.91 11.77 22.09
CA ALA A 3 8.02 11.90 21.16
C ALA A 3 9.07 10.81 21.46
N PRO A 4 9.83 10.33 20.45
CA PRO A 4 10.90 9.35 20.69
C PRO A 4 11.89 9.79 21.78
N GLU A 5 12.23 11.08 21.84
CA GLU A 5 13.13 11.69 22.84
C GLU A 5 12.58 11.66 24.28
N ASP A 6 11.27 11.53 24.45
CA ASP A 6 10.60 11.44 25.76
C ASP A 6 10.47 9.98 26.25
N CYS A 7 10.99 9.01 25.50
CA CYS A 7 11.01 7.60 25.92
C CYS A 7 12.27 7.33 26.76
N HIS A 8 12.12 7.18 28.07
CA HIS A 8 13.25 7.02 29.00
C HIS A 8 13.56 5.56 29.38
N SER A 9 12.84 4.59 28.81
CA SER A 9 13.09 3.16 28.99
C SER A 9 12.78 2.35 27.72
N MET A 10 13.23 1.09 27.68
CA MET A 10 12.91 0.19 26.56
C MET A 10 11.44 -0.25 26.57
N GLU A 11 10.84 -0.38 27.76
CA GLU A 11 9.41 -0.64 27.90
C GLU A 11 8.60 0.50 27.29
N ASP A 12 9.01 1.72 27.61
CA ASP A 12 8.45 2.95 27.08
C ASP A 12 8.49 3.02 25.55
N LEU A 13 9.66 2.73 24.97
CA LEU A 13 9.86 2.77 23.53
C LEU A 13 9.01 1.71 22.83
N ARG A 14 8.99 0.48 23.34
CA ARG A 14 8.21 -0.63 22.76
C ARG A 14 6.73 -0.33 22.77
N ALA A 15 6.18 0.18 23.88
CA ALA A 15 4.77 0.55 23.94
C ALA A 15 4.39 1.62 22.90
N MET A 16 5.29 2.56 22.59
CA MET A 16 5.04 3.56 21.54
C MET A 16 5.15 2.98 20.13
N ILE A 17 6.07 2.05 19.89
CA ILE A 17 6.19 1.32 18.63
C ILE A 17 4.94 0.46 18.40
N ASP A 18 4.54 -0.35 19.38
CA ASP A 18 3.35 -1.21 19.28
C ASP A 18 2.08 -0.38 18.98
N ALA A 19 1.94 0.78 19.63
CA ALA A 19 0.84 1.70 19.38
C ALA A 19 0.90 2.33 17.97
N LEU A 20 2.09 2.57 17.42
CA LEU A 20 2.26 3.06 16.06
C LEU A 20 1.96 1.96 15.05
N ASP A 21 2.45 0.75 15.27
CA ASP A 21 2.23 -0.41 14.40
C ASP A 21 0.73 -0.74 14.31
N ALA A 22 0.00 -0.66 15.43
CA ALA A 22 -1.46 -0.80 15.42
C ALA A 22 -2.15 0.24 14.51
N LYS A 23 -1.65 1.48 14.48
CA LYS A 23 -2.17 2.52 13.57
C LYS A 23 -1.79 2.24 12.12
N ILE A 24 -0.57 1.79 11.86
CA ILE A 24 -0.13 1.40 10.51
C ILE A 24 -1.03 0.29 9.98
N VAL A 25 -1.28 -0.76 10.78
CA VAL A 25 -2.21 -1.84 10.40
C VAL A 25 -3.63 -1.30 10.14
N GLY A 26 -4.13 -0.40 10.99
CA GLY A 26 -5.42 0.25 10.76
C GLY A 26 -5.49 1.06 9.45
N LEU A 27 -4.41 1.72 9.06
CA LEU A 27 -4.31 2.42 7.77
C LEU A 27 -4.21 1.44 6.59
N MET A 28 -3.51 0.31 6.76
CA MET A 28 -3.44 -0.74 5.75
C MET A 28 -4.82 -1.38 5.50
N ALA A 29 -5.62 -1.59 6.56
CA ALA A 29 -6.99 -2.05 6.42
C ALA A 29 -7.87 -1.05 5.64
N GLN A 30 -7.74 0.26 5.92
CA GLN A 30 -8.42 1.29 5.13
C GLN A 30 -7.97 1.30 3.67
N ARG A 31 -6.66 1.17 3.41
CA ARG A 31 -6.11 1.05 2.05
C ARG A 31 -6.71 -0.16 1.34
N ALA A 32 -6.80 -1.31 1.99
CA ALA A 32 -7.43 -2.52 1.43
C ALA A 32 -8.90 -2.28 1.05
N GLY A 33 -9.67 -1.57 1.89
CA GLY A 33 -11.05 -1.20 1.55
C GLY A 33 -11.17 -0.33 0.28
N TYR A 34 -10.19 0.55 0.02
CA TYR A 34 -10.15 1.30 -1.25
C TYR A 34 -9.80 0.41 -2.45
N ILE A 35 -8.96 -0.62 -2.27
CA ILE A 35 -8.66 -1.60 -3.31
C ILE A 35 -9.91 -2.44 -3.61
N ASP A 36 -10.65 -2.88 -2.59
CA ASP A 36 -11.91 -3.61 -2.77
C ASP A 36 -12.90 -2.79 -3.59
N ARG A 37 -13.04 -1.50 -3.27
CA ARG A 37 -13.89 -0.60 -4.05
C ARG A 37 -13.37 -0.37 -5.48
N ALA A 38 -12.04 -0.32 -5.66
CA ALA A 38 -11.44 -0.20 -6.98
C ALA A 38 -11.74 -1.44 -7.84
N ALA A 39 -11.70 -2.64 -7.27
CA ALA A 39 -12.05 -3.89 -7.95
C ALA A 39 -13.48 -3.84 -8.50
N GLU A 40 -14.46 -3.45 -7.67
CA GLU A 40 -15.85 -3.28 -8.09
C GLU A 40 -16.00 -2.30 -9.26
N ILE A 41 -15.36 -1.13 -9.15
CA ILE A 41 -15.40 -0.11 -10.21
C ILE A 41 -14.77 -0.64 -11.50
N LYS A 42 -13.61 -1.32 -11.41
CA LYS A 42 -12.90 -1.87 -12.57
C LYS A 42 -13.73 -2.94 -13.28
N THR A 43 -14.43 -3.79 -12.54
CA THR A 43 -15.39 -4.75 -13.11
C THR A 43 -16.48 -4.03 -13.90
N ASP A 44 -17.07 -2.97 -13.33
CA ASP A 44 -18.15 -2.22 -13.99
C ASP A 44 -17.69 -1.50 -15.27
N VAL A 45 -16.46 -0.98 -15.29
CA VAL A 45 -15.93 -0.21 -16.43
C VAL A 45 -15.02 -1.01 -17.38
N GLY A 46 -14.84 -2.31 -17.13
CA GLY A 46 -14.00 -3.19 -17.94
C GLY A 46 -12.52 -2.82 -17.92
N LEU A 47 -11.97 -2.46 -16.76
CA LEU A 47 -10.54 -2.19 -16.59
C LEU A 47 -9.79 -3.41 -16.01
N PRO A 48 -8.52 -3.62 -16.39
CA PRO A 48 -7.70 -4.67 -15.81
C PRO A 48 -7.35 -4.38 -14.34
N ALA A 49 -7.11 -5.43 -13.56
CA ALA A 49 -6.60 -5.31 -12.20
C ALA A 49 -5.23 -4.61 -12.19
N ARG A 50 -4.32 -5.02 -13.07
CA ARG A 50 -3.00 -4.41 -13.23
C ARG A 50 -3.02 -3.32 -14.30
N ILE A 51 -2.48 -2.15 -13.95
CA ILE A 51 -2.20 -1.05 -14.86
C ILE A 51 -0.78 -0.55 -14.54
N ASP A 52 0.22 -0.95 -15.33
CA ASP A 52 1.66 -0.76 -15.09
C ASP A 52 2.01 0.73 -14.97
N SER A 53 1.41 1.57 -15.81
CA SER A 53 1.61 3.03 -15.72
C SER A 53 1.17 3.58 -14.35
N ARG A 54 0.10 3.04 -13.78
CA ARG A 54 -0.39 3.40 -12.44
C ARG A 54 0.48 2.81 -11.33
N VAL A 55 0.97 1.59 -11.48
CA VAL A 55 1.91 0.96 -10.55
C VAL A 55 3.16 1.82 -10.40
N GLU A 56 3.79 2.18 -11.51
CA GLU A 56 5.01 3.00 -11.49
C GLU A 56 4.75 4.43 -10.99
N GLU A 57 3.55 4.96 -11.21
CA GLU A 57 3.16 6.24 -10.60
C GLU A 57 3.09 6.17 -9.08
N VAL A 58 2.45 5.14 -8.53
CA VAL A 58 2.36 4.93 -7.08
C VAL A 58 3.75 4.75 -6.48
N VAL A 59 4.61 3.93 -7.11
CA VAL A 59 5.99 3.72 -6.66
C VAL A 59 6.78 5.03 -6.64
N ARG A 60 6.71 5.83 -7.69
CA ARG A 60 7.37 7.14 -7.74
C ARG A 60 6.90 8.06 -6.62
N ASN A 61 5.59 8.13 -6.39
CA ASN A 61 5.00 8.99 -5.37
C ASN A 61 5.48 8.62 -3.97
N VAL A 62 5.55 7.32 -3.65
CA VAL A 62 6.01 6.88 -2.32
C VAL A 62 7.51 7.04 -2.13
N ARG A 63 8.32 6.90 -3.20
CA ARG A 63 9.75 7.21 -3.16
C ARG A 63 9.99 8.70 -2.86
N VAL A 64 9.27 9.60 -3.53
CA VAL A 64 9.36 11.04 -3.28
C VAL A 64 8.95 11.35 -1.83
N ARG A 65 7.89 10.71 -1.33
CA ARG A 65 7.48 10.89 0.07
C ARG A 65 8.52 10.37 1.05
N ALA A 66 9.13 9.21 0.78
CA ALA A 66 10.19 8.64 1.62
C ALA A 66 11.36 9.62 1.78
N MET A 67 11.81 10.22 0.67
CA MET A 67 12.88 11.23 0.69
C MET A 67 12.51 12.43 1.56
N ALA A 68 11.28 12.94 1.44
CA ALA A 68 10.81 14.10 2.20
C ALA A 68 10.73 13.82 3.71
N GLU A 69 10.48 12.57 4.11
CA GLU A 69 10.40 12.12 5.51
C GLU A 69 11.74 11.58 6.05
N GLY A 70 12.82 11.64 5.26
CA GLY A 70 14.15 11.17 5.67
C GLY A 70 14.32 9.63 5.70
N LEU A 71 13.47 8.90 4.99
CA LEU A 71 13.55 7.44 4.84
C LEU A 71 14.29 7.04 3.56
N ASP A 72 14.87 5.83 3.55
CA ASP A 72 15.47 5.24 2.35
C ASP A 72 14.38 4.97 1.29
N PRO A 73 14.43 5.63 0.11
CA PRO A 73 13.43 5.44 -0.93
C PRO A 73 13.44 4.02 -1.50
N ALA A 74 14.58 3.32 -1.50
CA ALA A 74 14.67 1.95 -2.00
C ALA A 74 13.95 0.96 -1.07
N LEU A 75 14.08 1.16 0.25
CA LEU A 75 13.32 0.39 1.23
C LEU A 75 11.81 0.60 1.06
N ILE A 76 11.36 1.85 0.96
CA ILE A 76 9.94 2.17 0.82
C ILE A 76 9.37 1.63 -0.49
N GLU A 77 10.10 1.74 -1.60
CA GLU A 77 9.71 1.11 -2.86
C GLU A 77 9.52 -0.40 -2.71
N THR A 78 10.46 -1.10 -2.08
CA THR A 78 10.40 -2.56 -1.89
C THR A 78 9.12 -2.95 -1.15
N LEU A 79 8.80 -2.26 -0.06
CA LEU A 79 7.57 -2.51 0.70
C LEU A 79 6.32 -2.21 -0.13
N TRP A 80 6.34 -1.13 -0.90
CA TRP A 80 5.17 -0.76 -1.71
C TRP A 80 4.91 -1.70 -2.87
N ARG A 81 5.96 -2.24 -3.51
CA ARG A 81 5.79 -3.24 -4.57
C ARG A 81 5.11 -4.50 -4.03
N ILE A 82 5.51 -4.98 -2.85
CA ILE A 82 4.83 -6.11 -2.17
C ILE A 82 3.34 -5.78 -1.91
N LEU A 83 3.04 -4.58 -1.40
CA LEU A 83 1.66 -4.18 -1.15
C LEU A 83 0.83 -4.04 -2.43
N ILE A 84 1.44 -3.56 -3.51
CA ILE A 84 0.80 -3.44 -4.83
C ILE A 84 0.50 -4.82 -5.39
N ASP A 85 1.46 -5.74 -5.39
CA ASP A 85 1.28 -7.10 -5.91
C ASP A 85 0.17 -7.83 -5.12
N TRP A 86 0.14 -7.68 -3.79
CA TRP A 86 -0.97 -8.18 -2.98
C TRP A 86 -2.33 -7.55 -3.35
N SER A 87 -2.34 -6.25 -3.65
CA SER A 87 -3.57 -5.55 -4.06
C SER A 87 -4.09 -6.05 -5.39
N ILE A 88 -3.20 -6.25 -6.37
CA ILE A 88 -3.54 -6.76 -7.71
C ILE A 88 -4.11 -8.17 -7.59
N ALA A 89 -3.46 -9.07 -6.85
CA ALA A 89 -3.97 -10.44 -6.65
C ALA A 89 -5.38 -10.45 -6.03
N ARG A 90 -5.62 -9.55 -5.07
CA ARG A 90 -6.94 -9.38 -4.45
C ARG A 90 -7.99 -8.84 -5.43
N GLU A 91 -7.61 -7.91 -6.31
CA GLU A 91 -8.51 -7.43 -7.37
C GLU A 91 -8.82 -8.55 -8.37
N GLU A 92 -7.82 -9.33 -8.78
CA GLU A 92 -7.99 -10.47 -9.71
C GLU A 92 -8.98 -11.52 -9.18
N GLU A 93 -8.99 -11.80 -7.88
CA GLU A 93 -9.99 -12.66 -7.24
C GLU A 93 -11.43 -12.16 -7.43
N VAL A 94 -11.62 -10.84 -7.48
CA VAL A 94 -12.94 -10.20 -7.64
C VAL A 94 -13.32 -10.08 -9.11
N LEU A 95 -12.38 -9.73 -9.99
CA LEU A 95 -12.64 -9.57 -11.42
C LEU A 95 -12.84 -10.92 -12.13
N GLY A 96 -12.22 -12.00 -11.63
CA GLY A 96 -12.37 -13.35 -12.17
C GLY A 96 -11.51 -13.63 -13.41
N PRO A 97 -11.57 -14.86 -13.96
CA PRO A 97 -10.67 -15.33 -15.01
C PRO A 97 -10.89 -14.67 -16.39
N ASP A 98 -12.06 -14.07 -16.61
CA ASP A 98 -12.42 -13.38 -17.86
C ASP A 98 -12.07 -11.88 -17.82
N ALA A 99 -11.36 -11.44 -16.78
CA ALA A 99 -10.96 -10.05 -16.61
C ALA A 99 -10.09 -9.55 -17.77
N PRO A 100 -10.24 -8.28 -18.18
CA PRO A 100 -9.32 -7.66 -19.13
C PRO A 100 -7.88 -7.77 -18.63
N GLN A 101 -6.94 -8.02 -19.53
CA GLN A 101 -5.51 -7.94 -19.25
C GLN A 101 -4.93 -6.67 -19.86
N GLU A 102 -3.92 -6.10 -19.20
CA GLU A 102 -3.20 -4.95 -19.77
C GLU A 102 -2.42 -5.41 -21.00
N GLY A 103 -2.70 -4.81 -22.17
CA GLY A 103 -2.04 -5.17 -23.44
C GLY A 103 -2.81 -6.13 -24.34
N THR A 104 -4.04 -6.53 -24.01
CA THR A 104 -4.96 -7.15 -24.99
C THR A 104 -5.58 -6.08 -25.88
N GLU A 105 -4.90 -5.76 -26.99
CA GLU A 105 -5.50 -5.27 -28.25
C GLU A 105 -5.69 -6.44 -29.22
#